data_AF-A0A941MDB8-F1
#
_entry.id   AF-A0A941MDB8-F1
#
_cell.length_a   1.000
_cell.length_b   1.000
_cell.length_c   1.000
_cell.angle_alpha   90.00
_cell.angle_beta   90.00
_cell.angle_gamma   90.00
#
_symmetry.space_group_name_H-M   'P 1'
#
loop_
_entity.id
_entity.type
_entity.pdbx_description
1 polymer ?
#
loop_
_entity_poly.entity_id
_entity_poly.type
_entity_poly.pdbx_seq_one_letter_code
_entity_poly.pdbx_strand_id
1 'polypeptide(L)'
;MPHPRLAAVTMLFLAGCSSPDAPAPASASGTATAATPTRATSPATPAAPAFGAGSCLPLAQWQADGKRRFVVHSAGETSGSDEATTFTLHFDVRLDGMAITGQLALPDIDPASIVVDDAELQQQVQVCDGRVFIASLAEERGGVLVIGNLKDGALSMTSLAYASGDEDTAEVGFKDGAVVVTDRNGSVRLQESSATDSATPAHGLVAESVQCEQDAPQGRTWLRLALNTDGGVRSMEYTTTMPGGASCTVSAGLAGDTATISQTKNTTDMRWDDNTDPSQASHMRVTRAGDDYTFEPLRYDHPQFCGQSAELAQVIKLRRGSATCTSVEWPK
;
A
#
# COMPACT_ATOMS: atom_id res chain seq x y z
N MET A 1 -22.73 45.97 8.93
CA MET A 1 -23.61 46.32 7.79
C MET A 1 -24.52 45.13 7.51
N PRO A 2 -25.84 45.33 7.27
CA PRO A 2 -26.85 44.26 7.35
C PRO A 2 -27.31 43.71 5.99
N HIS A 3 -27.54 42.38 5.94
CA HIS A 3 -28.51 41.58 5.13
C HIS A 3 -28.49 41.68 3.58
N PRO A 4 -29.10 40.74 2.80
CA PRO A 4 -30.15 39.73 3.11
C PRO A 4 -29.80 38.29 2.64
N ARG A 5 -30.31 37.16 3.20
CA ARG A 5 -31.67 36.57 3.30
C ARG A 5 -32.48 36.52 1.99
N LEU A 6 -32.54 35.32 1.40
CA LEU A 6 -33.57 34.89 0.46
C LEU A 6 -34.20 33.58 0.97
N ALA A 7 -35.50 33.65 1.22
CA ALA A 7 -36.44 32.53 1.38
C ALA A 7 -36.86 32.08 -0.05
N ALA A 8 -37.11 30.81 -0.35
CA ALA A 8 -38.32 30.00 -0.12
C ALA A 8 -38.23 28.87 -1.20
N VAL A 9 -38.81 27.68 -1.11
CA VAL A 9 -40.25 27.39 -1.21
C VAL A 9 -40.43 25.88 -0.98
N THR A 10 -41.47 25.56 -0.21
CA THR A 10 -42.09 24.26 0.05
C THR A 10 -42.56 23.53 -1.23
N MET A 11 -42.37 22.22 -1.33
CA MET A 11 -43.39 21.34 -1.91
C MET A 11 -43.53 20.03 -1.11
N LEU A 12 -44.78 19.81 -0.72
CA LEU A 12 -45.35 18.67 -0.04
C LEU A 12 -46.04 17.82 -1.10
N PHE A 13 -45.80 16.50 -1.14
CA PHE A 13 -46.78 15.55 -1.68
C PHE A 13 -46.81 14.28 -0.82
N LEU A 14 -48.03 14.00 -0.35
CA LEU A 14 -48.49 12.82 0.37
C LEU A 14 -49.27 11.92 -0.60
N ALA A 15 -49.49 10.68 -0.14
CA ALA A 15 -50.40 9.63 -0.63
C ALA A 15 -49.85 8.71 -1.74
N GLY A 16 -50.11 7.40 -1.74
CA GLY A 16 -50.92 6.58 -0.84
C GLY A 16 -51.20 5.20 -1.46
N CYS A 17 -51.31 4.20 -0.59
CA CYS A 17 -52.18 3.01 -0.55
C CYS A 17 -52.57 2.18 -1.82
N SER A 18 -52.51 0.85 -1.61
CA SER A 18 -53.54 -0.19 -1.93
C SER A 18 -53.26 -1.22 -3.04
N SER A 19 -53.18 -2.50 -2.64
CA SER A 19 -53.66 -3.69 -3.39
C SER A 19 -55.21 -3.71 -3.43
N PRO A 20 -55.89 -4.49 -4.31
CA PRO A 20 -56.21 -5.91 -3.99
C PRO A 20 -56.46 -6.89 -5.18
N ASP A 21 -56.48 -8.18 -4.83
CA ASP A 21 -57.28 -9.35 -5.31
C ASP A 21 -57.37 -9.82 -6.79
N ALA A 22 -56.88 -11.08 -6.99
CA ALA A 22 -57.53 -12.32 -7.51
C ALA A 22 -58.40 -12.30 -8.81
N PRO A 23 -58.59 -13.42 -9.59
CA PRO A 23 -58.57 -14.84 -9.16
C PRO A 23 -57.97 -15.89 -10.13
N ALA A 24 -57.92 -17.14 -9.63
CA ALA A 24 -57.57 -18.38 -10.33
C ALA A 24 -58.64 -18.85 -11.34
N PRO A 25 -58.30 -19.83 -12.21
CA PRO A 25 -59.15 -21.03 -12.24
C PRO A 25 -58.46 -22.38 -12.51
N ALA A 26 -59.22 -23.42 -12.13
CA ALA A 26 -59.39 -24.73 -12.76
C ALA A 26 -58.37 -25.86 -12.52
N SER A 27 -58.80 -26.78 -11.65
CA SER A 27 -58.40 -28.17 -11.54
C SER A 27 -58.52 -28.92 -12.87
N ALA A 28 -57.48 -29.65 -13.24
CA ALA A 28 -57.54 -30.72 -14.23
C ALA A 28 -56.92 -31.99 -13.65
N SER A 29 -57.78 -32.99 -13.43
CA SER A 29 -57.44 -34.34 -13.01
C SER A 29 -56.74 -35.06 -14.18
N GLY A 30 -55.44 -35.31 -14.06
CA GLY A 30 -54.65 -36.10 -15.00
C GLY A 30 -53.87 -37.18 -14.28
N THR A 31 -54.23 -38.44 -14.49
CA THR A 31 -53.48 -39.61 -14.04
C THR A 31 -52.12 -39.67 -14.76
N ALA A 32 -51.06 -39.26 -14.07
CA ALA A 32 -49.68 -39.38 -14.56
C ALA A 32 -49.05 -40.70 -14.12
N THR A 33 -48.62 -41.47 -15.11
CA THR A 33 -47.86 -42.71 -15.00
C THR A 33 -46.53 -42.45 -14.29
N ALA A 34 -46.17 -43.30 -13.32
CA ALA A 34 -44.93 -43.18 -12.55
C ALA A 34 -43.70 -43.32 -13.47
N ALA A 35 -43.02 -42.19 -13.72
CA ALA A 35 -41.68 -42.17 -14.31
C ALA A 35 -40.65 -42.48 -13.20
N THR A 36 -39.79 -43.45 -13.47
CA THR A 36 -38.63 -43.80 -12.65
C THR A 36 -37.71 -42.58 -12.50
N PRO A 37 -37.25 -42.21 -11.28
CA PRO A 37 -36.39 -41.05 -11.13
C PRO A 37 -35.00 -41.37 -11.70
N THR A 38 -34.71 -40.85 -12.89
CA THR A 38 -33.34 -40.78 -13.41
C THR A 38 -32.57 -39.87 -12.47
N ARG A 39 -31.59 -40.43 -11.75
CA ARG A 39 -30.68 -39.72 -10.87
C ARG A 39 -30.05 -38.55 -11.64
N ALA A 40 -30.48 -37.33 -11.33
CA ALA A 40 -29.80 -36.13 -11.79
C ALA A 40 -28.35 -36.23 -11.33
N THR A 41 -27.44 -36.32 -12.29
CA THR A 41 -26.01 -36.24 -12.00
C THR A 41 -25.77 -34.80 -11.58
N SER A 42 -25.42 -34.55 -10.32
CA SER A 42 -25.05 -33.21 -9.86
C SER A 42 -24.03 -32.63 -10.84
N PRO A 43 -24.19 -31.37 -11.29
CA PRO A 43 -23.16 -30.72 -12.06
C PRO A 43 -21.86 -30.82 -11.25
N ALA A 44 -20.82 -31.35 -11.87
CA ALA A 44 -19.51 -31.45 -11.24
C ALA A 44 -19.14 -30.06 -10.72
N THR A 45 -18.89 -29.96 -9.40
CA THR A 45 -18.34 -28.75 -8.80
C THR A 45 -17.12 -28.35 -9.63
N PRO A 46 -17.04 -27.13 -10.18
CA PRO A 46 -15.86 -26.68 -10.89
C PRO A 46 -14.66 -26.92 -10.00
N ALA A 47 -13.66 -27.66 -10.50
CA ALA A 47 -12.40 -27.80 -9.79
C ALA A 47 -11.86 -26.38 -9.56
N ALA A 48 -11.45 -26.08 -8.33
CA ALA A 48 -10.86 -24.79 -8.03
C ALA A 48 -9.75 -24.49 -9.04
N PRO A 49 -9.70 -23.27 -9.61
CA PRO A 49 -8.63 -22.91 -10.53
C PRO A 49 -7.29 -23.10 -9.81
N ALA A 50 -6.44 -23.94 -10.38
CA ALA A 50 -5.09 -24.14 -9.85
C ALA A 50 -4.27 -22.89 -10.15
N PHE A 51 -3.68 -22.30 -9.11
CA PHE A 51 -2.67 -21.27 -9.30
C PHE A 51 -1.47 -21.88 -10.02
N GLY A 52 -1.14 -21.36 -11.20
CA GLY A 52 0.21 -21.55 -11.73
C GLY A 52 1.19 -20.80 -10.83
N ALA A 53 2.39 -21.35 -10.64
CA ALA A 53 3.45 -20.65 -9.91
C ALA A 53 3.66 -19.26 -10.53
N GLY A 54 3.54 -18.20 -9.72
CA GLY A 54 3.68 -16.81 -10.19
C GLY A 54 2.48 -16.24 -10.96
N SER A 55 1.28 -16.83 -10.86
CA SER A 55 0.08 -16.31 -11.52
C SER A 55 -0.92 -15.70 -10.53
N CYS A 56 -1.63 -14.67 -10.99
CA CYS A 56 -2.80 -14.11 -10.34
C CYS A 56 -4.08 -14.55 -11.06
N LEU A 57 -5.17 -14.61 -10.33
CA LEU A 57 -6.51 -14.86 -10.84
C LEU A 57 -7.41 -13.67 -10.49
N PRO A 58 -8.31 -13.25 -11.38
CA PRO A 58 -9.38 -12.33 -11.02
C PRO A 58 -10.16 -12.87 -9.82
N LEU A 59 -10.56 -11.98 -8.90
CA LEU A 59 -11.24 -12.37 -7.67
C LEU A 59 -12.46 -13.28 -7.91
N ALA A 60 -13.29 -12.95 -8.91
CA ALA A 60 -14.46 -13.74 -9.27
C ALA A 60 -14.12 -15.20 -9.62
N GLN A 61 -12.97 -15.46 -10.24
CA GLN A 61 -12.53 -16.82 -10.55
C GLN A 61 -12.06 -17.56 -9.29
N TRP A 62 -11.37 -16.87 -8.38
CA TRP A 62 -10.94 -17.46 -7.12
C TRP A 62 -12.11 -17.84 -6.21
N GLN A 63 -13.22 -17.10 -6.26
CA GLN A 63 -14.46 -17.37 -5.50
C GLN A 63 -15.40 -18.38 -6.19
N ALA A 64 -15.08 -18.84 -7.40
CA ALA A 64 -16.01 -19.63 -8.23
C ALA A 64 -16.38 -21.00 -7.64
N ASP A 65 -15.56 -21.55 -6.72
CA ASP A 65 -15.86 -22.82 -6.05
C ASP A 65 -16.89 -22.70 -4.91
N GLY A 66 -17.26 -21.46 -4.55
CA GLY A 66 -18.23 -21.14 -3.49
C GLY A 66 -17.76 -21.43 -2.06
N LYS A 67 -16.56 -21.98 -1.88
CA LYS A 67 -15.95 -22.26 -0.57
C LYS A 67 -15.17 -21.08 -0.02
N ARG A 68 -14.81 -20.16 -0.90
CA ARG A 68 -14.00 -18.98 -0.62
C ARG A 68 -14.79 -17.72 -0.91
N ARG A 69 -14.62 -16.72 -0.06
CA ARG A 69 -15.18 -15.39 -0.28
C ARG A 69 -14.19 -14.34 0.16
N PHE A 70 -14.02 -13.31 -0.65
CA PHE A 70 -13.41 -12.05 -0.24
C PHE A 70 -14.43 -10.96 -0.54
N VAL A 71 -14.59 -10.02 0.37
CA VAL A 71 -15.41 -8.83 0.16
C VAL A 71 -14.61 -7.63 0.64
N VAL A 72 -14.47 -6.63 -0.22
CA VAL A 72 -14.06 -5.28 0.16
C VAL A 72 -15.29 -4.39 0.21
N HIS A 73 -15.42 -3.60 1.26
CA HIS A 73 -16.43 -2.55 1.34
C HIS A 73 -15.82 -1.29 1.96
N SER A 74 -16.25 -0.16 1.45
CA SER A 74 -15.84 1.15 1.89
C SER A 74 -16.66 1.63 3.10
N ALA A 75 -15.99 2.28 4.05
CA ALA A 75 -16.63 3.02 5.13
C ALA A 75 -15.94 4.38 5.29
N GLY A 76 -16.67 5.46 5.02
CA GLY A 76 -16.21 6.82 5.34
C GLY A 76 -16.58 7.18 6.77
N GLU A 77 -15.60 7.50 7.61
CA GLU A 77 -15.85 8.10 8.93
C GLU A 77 -15.56 9.61 8.86
N THR A 78 -16.59 10.43 9.00
CA THR A 78 -16.45 11.90 9.08
C THR A 78 -16.19 12.29 10.53
N SER A 79 -14.96 12.67 10.88
CA SER A 79 -14.64 13.13 12.23
C SER A 79 -14.64 14.67 12.32
N GLY A 80 -15.65 15.23 12.99
CA GLY A 80 -15.62 16.62 13.46
C GLY A 80 -15.85 17.71 12.41
N SER A 81 -15.99 18.94 12.90
CA SER A 81 -16.44 20.13 12.13
C SER A 81 -15.36 20.83 11.30
N ASP A 82 -14.17 20.23 11.16
CA ASP A 82 -13.08 20.73 10.32
C ASP A 82 -12.57 19.55 9.45
N GLU A 83 -12.78 19.68 8.14
CA GLU A 83 -12.92 18.61 7.12
C GLU A 83 -11.65 17.77 6.85
N ALA A 84 -11.41 16.73 7.65
CA ALA A 84 -10.69 15.53 7.20
C ALA A 84 -11.64 14.33 7.35
N THR A 85 -11.95 13.65 6.25
CA THR A 85 -12.70 12.39 6.28
C THR A 85 -11.69 11.27 6.08
N THR A 86 -11.51 10.44 7.10
CA THR A 86 -10.66 9.25 6.97
C THR A 86 -11.47 8.16 6.31
N PHE A 87 -10.95 7.63 5.21
CA PHE A 87 -11.60 6.56 4.46
C PHE A 87 -11.01 5.21 4.88
N THR A 88 -11.87 4.29 5.31
CA THR A 88 -11.47 2.95 5.75
C THR A 88 -12.03 1.90 4.81
N LEU A 89 -11.17 1.00 4.35
CA LEU A 89 -11.56 -0.21 3.65
C LEU A 89 -11.68 -1.36 4.64
N HIS A 90 -12.81 -2.04 4.63
CA HIS A 90 -13.05 -3.25 5.40
C HIS A 90 -12.99 -4.47 4.48
N PHE A 91 -12.33 -5.51 4.99
CA PHE A 91 -12.06 -6.74 4.26
C PHE A 91 -12.61 -7.93 5.02
N ASP A 92 -13.46 -8.71 4.36
CA ASP A 92 -14.00 -9.96 4.90
C ASP A 92 -13.56 -11.14 4.03
N VAL A 93 -12.75 -12.01 4.60
CA VAL A 93 -12.36 -13.29 4.00
C VAL A 93 -13.15 -14.41 4.66
N ARG A 94 -13.80 -15.26 3.87
CA ARG A 94 -14.27 -16.59 4.30
C ARG A 94 -13.50 -17.68 3.60
N LEU A 95 -12.89 -18.58 4.37
CA LEU A 95 -12.14 -19.73 3.86
C LEU A 95 -12.56 -20.97 4.62
N ASP A 96 -13.16 -21.93 3.92
CA ASP A 96 -13.55 -23.22 4.48
C ASP A 96 -14.36 -23.10 5.80
N GLY A 97 -15.21 -22.07 5.88
CA GLY A 97 -16.06 -21.81 7.05
C GLY A 97 -15.44 -20.91 8.13
N MET A 98 -14.15 -20.59 8.03
CA MET A 98 -13.49 -19.59 8.88
C MET A 98 -13.77 -18.19 8.34
N ALA A 99 -14.12 -17.25 9.21
CA ALA A 99 -14.24 -15.83 8.88
C ALA A 99 -13.03 -15.08 9.44
N ILE A 100 -12.37 -14.31 8.58
CA ILE A 100 -11.20 -13.51 8.89
C ILE A 100 -11.50 -12.10 8.40
N THR A 101 -11.31 -11.11 9.26
CA THR A 101 -11.57 -9.70 8.92
C THR A 101 -10.30 -8.87 9.03
N GLY A 102 -10.25 -7.80 8.23
CA GLY A 102 -9.19 -6.81 8.27
C GLY A 102 -9.76 -5.43 7.96
N GLN A 103 -9.02 -4.40 8.32
CA GLN A 103 -9.35 -3.03 7.96
C GLN A 103 -8.08 -2.26 7.62
N LEU A 104 -8.21 -1.27 6.75
CA LEU A 104 -7.12 -0.40 6.36
C LEU A 104 -7.65 1.03 6.22
N ALA A 105 -7.14 1.93 7.06
CA ALA A 105 -7.32 3.35 6.83
C ALA A 105 -6.44 3.76 5.64
N LEU A 106 -7.04 4.39 4.64
CA LEU A 106 -6.30 4.99 3.54
C LEU A 106 -5.73 6.35 3.99
N PRO A 107 -4.64 6.81 3.36
CA PRO A 107 -4.10 8.13 3.63
C PRO A 107 -5.16 9.22 3.46
N ASP A 108 -5.09 10.28 4.28
CA ASP A 108 -5.97 11.44 4.14
C ASP A 108 -5.76 12.09 2.76
N ILE A 109 -6.73 11.89 1.88
CA ILE A 109 -6.86 12.58 0.60
C ILE A 109 -8.21 13.29 0.58
N ASP A 110 -8.35 14.32 -0.27
CA ASP A 110 -9.58 15.12 -0.34
C ASP A 110 -10.81 14.20 -0.52
N PRO A 111 -11.74 14.12 0.45
CA PRO A 111 -12.82 13.17 0.41
C PRO A 111 -13.86 13.44 -0.68
N ALA A 112 -13.88 14.65 -1.24
CA ALA A 112 -14.68 14.93 -2.44
C ALA A 112 -14.13 14.22 -3.70
N SER A 113 -12.92 13.65 -3.61
CA SER A 113 -12.21 12.98 -4.71
C SER A 113 -12.15 11.44 -4.59
N ILE A 114 -12.71 10.87 -3.52
CA ILE A 114 -12.77 9.42 -3.28
C ILE A 114 -14.21 8.95 -3.54
N VAL A 115 -14.43 8.28 -4.67
CA VAL A 115 -15.69 7.58 -4.94
C VAL A 115 -15.35 6.13 -5.23
N VAL A 116 -15.16 5.35 -4.17
CA VAL A 116 -14.98 3.90 -4.28
C VAL A 116 -16.35 3.25 -4.46
N ASP A 117 -16.66 2.81 -5.67
CA ASP A 117 -17.76 1.88 -5.89
C ASP A 117 -17.31 0.47 -5.46
N ASP A 118 -17.95 -0.08 -4.43
CA ASP A 118 -17.62 -1.41 -3.92
C ASP A 118 -17.68 -2.49 -5.01
N ALA A 119 -18.61 -2.42 -5.96
CA ALA A 119 -18.74 -3.42 -7.02
C ALA A 119 -17.62 -3.29 -8.07
N GLU A 120 -17.16 -2.08 -8.34
CA GLU A 120 -16.00 -1.81 -9.20
C GLU A 120 -14.70 -2.28 -8.53
N LEU A 121 -14.49 -1.92 -7.26
CA LEU A 121 -13.34 -2.36 -6.49
C LEU A 121 -13.20 -3.89 -6.49
N GLN A 122 -14.30 -4.61 -6.31
CA GLN A 122 -14.31 -6.08 -6.33
C GLN A 122 -13.88 -6.66 -7.68
N GLN A 123 -14.18 -5.98 -8.79
CA GLN A 123 -13.78 -6.40 -10.13
C GLN A 123 -12.29 -6.15 -10.39
N GLN A 124 -11.71 -5.13 -9.74
CA GLN A 124 -10.30 -4.79 -9.85
C GLN A 124 -9.41 -5.69 -8.98
N VAL A 125 -9.96 -6.39 -7.97
CA VAL A 125 -9.18 -7.26 -7.10
C VAL A 125 -8.65 -8.49 -7.86
N GLN A 126 -7.34 -8.72 -7.70
CA GLN A 126 -6.68 -9.95 -8.12
C GLN A 126 -6.19 -10.73 -6.89
N VAL A 127 -6.24 -12.06 -6.98
CA VAL A 127 -5.69 -12.96 -5.98
C VAL A 127 -4.48 -13.67 -6.57
N CYS A 128 -3.32 -13.56 -5.93
CA CYS A 128 -2.07 -14.17 -6.36
C CYS A 128 -1.58 -15.16 -5.28
N ASP A 129 -1.00 -16.28 -5.72
CA ASP A 129 -0.52 -17.34 -4.80
C ASP A 129 -1.60 -17.86 -3.83
N GLY A 130 -2.89 -17.66 -4.15
CA GLY A 130 -4.03 -18.01 -3.30
C GLY A 130 -4.17 -17.24 -1.99
N ARG A 131 -3.29 -16.27 -1.72
CA ARG A 131 -3.21 -15.60 -0.42
C ARG A 131 -2.93 -14.10 -0.47
N VAL A 132 -2.45 -13.58 -1.60
CA VAL A 132 -2.16 -12.15 -1.78
C VAL A 132 -3.29 -11.51 -2.59
N PHE A 133 -3.99 -10.57 -2.00
CA PHE A 133 -5.08 -9.81 -2.61
C PHE A 133 -4.53 -8.45 -3.03
N ILE A 134 -4.75 -8.05 -4.27
CA ILE A 134 -4.22 -6.80 -4.83
C ILE A 134 -5.38 -6.02 -5.43
N ALA A 135 -5.56 -4.77 -5.01
CA ALA A 135 -6.54 -3.83 -5.57
C ALA A 135 -5.87 -2.50 -5.88
N SER A 136 -5.99 -2.02 -7.12
CA SER A 136 -5.36 -0.77 -7.57
C SER A 136 -6.39 0.34 -7.66
N LEU A 137 -6.40 1.23 -6.66
CA LEU A 137 -7.27 2.42 -6.63
C LEU A 137 -6.57 3.60 -7.30
N ALA A 138 -6.30 3.46 -8.61
CA ALA A 138 -5.56 4.44 -9.39
C ALA A 138 -6.40 5.67 -9.77
N GLU A 139 -7.69 5.46 -10.11
CA GLU A 139 -8.55 6.51 -10.69
C GLU A 139 -9.07 7.54 -9.67
N GLU A 140 -8.87 7.28 -8.38
CA GLU A 140 -9.25 8.17 -7.27
C GLU A 140 -8.03 8.95 -6.81
N ARG A 141 -8.12 10.29 -6.78
CA ARG A 141 -6.98 11.24 -6.69
C ARG A 141 -6.24 11.23 -5.34
N GLY A 142 -5.56 10.11 -5.14
CA GLY A 142 -4.63 9.71 -4.10
C GLY A 142 -3.87 8.44 -4.48
N GLY A 143 -4.31 7.73 -5.54
CA GLY A 143 -3.54 6.74 -6.28
C GLY A 143 -2.92 5.69 -5.38
N VAL A 144 -3.71 4.78 -4.81
CA VAL A 144 -3.21 3.82 -3.82
C VAL A 144 -3.34 2.39 -4.31
N LEU A 145 -2.26 1.64 -4.17
CA LEU A 145 -2.27 0.19 -4.25
C LEU A 145 -2.59 -0.39 -2.87
N VAL A 146 -3.68 -1.15 -2.77
CA VAL A 146 -4.07 -1.85 -1.56
C VAL A 146 -3.73 -3.33 -1.69
N ILE A 147 -3.04 -3.84 -0.68
CA ILE A 147 -2.52 -5.21 -0.69
C ILE A 147 -2.89 -5.90 0.60
N GLY A 148 -3.58 -7.03 0.47
CA GLY A 148 -3.85 -7.95 1.58
C GLY A 148 -2.96 -9.18 1.48
N ASN A 149 -2.25 -9.53 2.55
CA ASN A 149 -1.54 -10.80 2.65
C ASN A 149 -2.18 -11.65 3.73
N LEU A 150 -2.79 -12.76 3.31
CA LEU A 150 -3.34 -13.76 4.20
C LEU A 150 -2.25 -14.77 4.57
N LYS A 151 -1.92 -14.86 5.85
CA LYS A 151 -0.94 -15.81 6.35
C LYS A 151 -1.27 -16.24 7.77
N ASP A 152 -1.10 -17.52 8.06
CA ASP A 152 -1.29 -18.08 9.41
C ASP A 152 -2.67 -17.76 10.03
N GLY A 153 -3.71 -17.67 9.21
CA GLY A 153 -5.08 -17.36 9.63
C GLY A 153 -5.33 -15.88 9.93
N ALA A 154 -4.37 -15.00 9.66
CA ALA A 154 -4.48 -13.55 9.80
C ALA A 154 -4.41 -12.86 8.43
N LEU A 155 -5.24 -11.84 8.23
CA LEU A 155 -5.19 -10.96 7.06
C LEU A 155 -4.48 -9.66 7.44
N SER A 156 -3.35 -9.39 6.79
CA SER A 156 -2.57 -8.17 6.98
C SER A 156 -2.76 -7.26 5.77
N MET A 157 -3.23 -6.03 6.01
CA MET A 157 -3.52 -5.07 4.96
C MET A 157 -2.49 -3.95 4.97
N THR A 158 -1.97 -3.59 3.80
CA THR A 158 -1.00 -2.52 3.60
C THR A 158 -1.41 -1.68 2.39
N SER A 159 -1.18 -0.37 2.45
CA SER A 159 -1.31 0.55 1.33
C SER A 159 0.06 1.01 0.84
N LEU A 160 0.16 1.23 -0.46
CA LEU A 160 1.29 1.90 -1.10
C LEU A 160 0.74 3.00 -2.00
N ALA A 161 1.07 4.25 -1.68
CA ALA A 161 0.75 5.37 -2.56
C ALA A 161 1.64 5.34 -3.82
N TYR A 162 1.01 5.50 -4.98
CA TYR A 162 1.71 5.80 -6.22
C TYR A 162 2.34 7.19 -6.12
N ALA A 163 3.44 7.39 -6.84
CA ALA A 163 3.98 8.72 -7.00
C ALA A 163 3.07 9.55 -7.91
N SER A 164 2.97 10.86 -7.66
CA SER A 164 2.10 11.74 -8.42
C SER A 164 2.43 11.70 -9.92
N GLY A 165 1.42 11.45 -10.75
CA GLY A 165 1.53 11.29 -12.19
C GLY A 165 1.82 9.87 -12.67
N ASP A 166 2.02 8.92 -11.75
CA ASP A 166 2.22 7.50 -12.07
C ASP A 166 0.95 6.66 -11.89
N GLU A 167 -0.17 7.25 -11.46
CA GLU A 167 -1.41 6.53 -11.13
C GLU A 167 -1.94 5.71 -12.34
N ASP A 168 -1.88 6.29 -13.53
CA ASP A 168 -2.36 5.65 -14.78
C ASP A 168 -1.28 4.81 -15.50
N THR A 169 -0.03 4.88 -15.04
CA THR A 169 1.11 4.27 -15.75
C THR A 169 1.85 3.22 -14.93
N ALA A 170 1.58 3.15 -13.62
CA ALA A 170 2.16 2.14 -12.76
C ALA A 170 1.62 0.75 -13.11
N GLU A 171 2.53 -0.18 -13.36
CA GLU A 171 2.20 -1.58 -13.60
C GLU A 171 2.37 -2.39 -12.30
N VAL A 172 1.33 -3.10 -11.91
CA VAL A 172 1.37 -4.03 -10.78
C VAL A 172 1.28 -5.47 -11.28
N GLY A 173 2.20 -6.31 -10.84
CA GLY A 173 2.19 -7.73 -11.17
C GLY A 173 2.73 -8.61 -10.05
N PHE A 174 2.55 -9.91 -10.18
CA PHE A 174 3.12 -10.90 -9.27
C PHE A 174 4.19 -11.71 -10.00
N LYS A 175 5.44 -11.59 -9.56
CA LYS A 175 6.60 -12.21 -10.20
C LYS A 175 7.48 -12.85 -9.13
N ASP A 176 7.95 -14.07 -9.39
CA ASP A 176 8.83 -14.81 -8.49
C ASP A 176 8.35 -14.85 -7.03
N GLY A 177 7.03 -15.02 -6.84
CA GLY A 177 6.41 -15.12 -5.51
C GLY A 177 6.24 -13.80 -4.76
N ALA A 178 6.41 -12.64 -5.42
CA ALA A 178 6.24 -11.33 -4.81
C ALA A 178 5.43 -10.38 -5.70
N VAL A 179 4.79 -9.40 -5.06
CA VAL A 179 4.20 -8.26 -5.75
C VAL A 179 5.34 -7.35 -6.22
N VAL A 180 5.28 -6.96 -7.49
CA VAL A 180 6.21 -6.03 -8.12
C VAL A 180 5.41 -4.86 -8.66
N VAL A 181 5.79 -3.65 -8.26
CA VAL A 181 5.20 -2.39 -8.71
C VAL A 181 6.23 -1.69 -9.57
N THR A 182 5.88 -1.34 -10.81
CA THR A 182 6.78 -0.67 -11.75
C THR A 182 6.20 0.67 -12.14
N ASP A 183 6.98 1.73 -12.00
CA ASP A 183 6.65 3.08 -12.44
C ASP A 183 7.83 3.73 -13.16
N ARG A 184 7.73 5.03 -13.45
CA ARG A 184 8.81 5.79 -14.12
C ARG A 184 10.15 5.77 -13.38
N ASN A 185 10.15 5.51 -12.06
CA ASN A 185 11.34 5.47 -11.22
C ASN A 185 11.92 4.04 -11.07
N GLY A 186 11.34 3.08 -11.78
CA GLY A 186 11.76 1.68 -11.81
C GLY A 186 10.80 0.73 -11.10
N SER A 187 11.23 -0.52 -10.94
CA SER A 187 10.42 -1.56 -10.32
C SER A 187 10.82 -1.79 -8.87
N VAL A 188 9.85 -1.83 -7.96
CA VAL A 188 10.00 -2.18 -6.54
C VAL A 188 9.40 -3.56 -6.29
N ARG A 189 10.11 -4.39 -5.53
CA ARG A 189 9.60 -5.66 -5.00
C ARG A 189 9.01 -5.43 -3.62
N LEU A 190 7.81 -5.94 -3.37
CA LEU A 190 7.22 -5.95 -2.04
C LEU A 190 7.56 -7.24 -1.33
N GLN A 191 7.98 -7.13 -0.08
CA GLN A 191 8.36 -8.24 0.78
C GLN A 191 7.54 -8.22 2.05
N GLU A 192 7.41 -9.39 2.65
CA GLU A 192 6.74 -9.52 3.94
C GLU A 192 7.52 -8.77 5.03
N SER A 193 6.83 -7.88 5.72
CA SER A 193 7.36 -7.17 6.88
C SER A 193 7.44 -8.10 8.08
N SER A 194 8.56 -8.03 8.79
CA SER A 194 8.71 -8.59 10.13
C SER A 194 8.33 -7.60 11.23
N ALA A 195 7.95 -6.37 10.89
CA ALA A 195 7.48 -5.38 11.86
C ALA A 195 6.12 -5.80 12.42
N THR A 196 5.87 -5.45 13.68
CA THR A 196 4.62 -5.74 14.38
C THR A 196 3.93 -4.47 14.88
N ASP A 197 4.36 -3.30 14.39
CA ASP A 197 3.70 -2.05 14.72
C ASP A 197 2.36 -1.91 13.97
N SER A 198 1.54 -0.96 14.41
CA SER A 198 0.22 -0.74 13.82
C SER A 198 0.26 -0.13 12.42
N ALA A 199 1.36 0.54 12.04
CA ALA A 199 1.50 1.18 10.74
C ALA A 199 1.86 0.16 9.66
N THR A 200 2.60 -0.88 10.02
CA THR A 200 2.86 -2.05 9.17
C THR A 200 2.64 -3.32 9.99
N PRO A 201 1.40 -3.85 9.98
CA PRO A 201 1.08 -5.05 10.74
C PRO A 201 1.94 -6.24 10.31
N ALA A 202 2.09 -7.21 11.22
CA ALA A 202 2.78 -8.46 10.94
C ALA A 202 2.25 -9.08 9.65
N HIS A 203 3.16 -9.61 8.83
CA HIS A 203 2.86 -10.17 7.50
C HIS A 203 2.41 -9.15 6.44
N GLY A 204 2.37 -7.85 6.75
CA GLY A 204 2.07 -6.81 5.77
C GLY A 204 3.15 -6.76 4.69
N LEU A 205 2.81 -6.38 3.46
CA LEU A 205 3.80 -6.29 2.38
C LEU A 205 4.32 -4.86 2.28
N VAL A 206 5.64 -4.69 2.37
CA VAL A 206 6.33 -3.39 2.26
C VAL A 206 7.38 -3.42 1.17
N ALA A 207 7.70 -2.25 0.62
CA ALA A 207 8.80 -2.10 -0.31
C ALA A 207 10.10 -2.65 0.29
N GLU A 208 10.82 -3.44 -0.51
CA GLU A 208 12.14 -3.95 -0.13
C GLU A 208 13.05 -2.78 0.26
N SER A 209 13.73 -2.94 1.39
CA SER A 209 14.67 -1.95 1.89
C SER A 209 15.85 -2.63 2.58
N VAL A 210 16.98 -1.94 2.58
CA VAL A 210 18.06 -2.20 3.52
C VAL A 210 18.00 -1.12 4.58
N GLN A 211 17.97 -1.52 5.84
CA GLN A 211 17.93 -0.60 6.94
C GLN A 211 18.87 -1.04 8.04
N CYS A 212 19.36 -0.09 8.80
CA CYS A 212 20.09 -0.41 9.99
C CYS A 212 19.90 0.64 11.07
N GLU A 213 20.06 0.19 12.30
CA GLU A 213 20.12 1.06 13.46
C GLU A 213 21.38 0.77 14.26
N GLN A 214 21.97 1.82 14.83
CA GLN A 214 23.10 1.69 15.74
C GLN A 214 23.09 2.77 16.81
N ASP A 215 23.20 2.34 18.07
CA ASP A 215 23.47 3.18 19.22
C ASP A 215 24.99 3.28 19.46
N ALA A 216 25.47 4.49 19.73
CA ALA A 216 26.83 4.77 20.13
C ALA A 216 26.86 5.90 21.19
N PRO A 217 27.96 6.06 21.94
CA PRO A 217 28.13 7.20 22.85
C PRO A 217 27.98 8.58 22.15
N GLN A 218 28.29 8.64 20.86
CA GLN A 218 28.18 9.81 20.00
C GLN A 218 26.75 10.08 19.52
N GLY A 219 25.80 9.16 19.72
CA GLY A 219 24.42 9.27 19.25
C GLY A 219 23.85 7.97 18.72
N ARG A 220 22.57 8.00 18.41
CA ARG A 220 21.83 6.92 17.74
C ARG A 220 21.64 7.28 16.28
N THR A 221 21.93 6.37 15.38
CA THR A 221 21.62 6.53 13.96
C THR A 221 20.66 5.46 13.49
N TRP A 222 19.76 5.84 12.60
CA TRP A 222 18.87 4.97 11.87
C TRP A 222 18.91 5.37 10.40
N LEU A 223 19.15 4.42 9.53
CA LEU A 223 19.19 4.63 8.09
C LEU A 223 18.34 3.57 7.42
N ARG A 224 17.47 3.99 6.50
CA ARG A 224 16.68 3.12 5.64
C ARG A 224 16.84 3.54 4.19
N LEU A 225 17.18 2.59 3.34
CA LEU A 225 17.27 2.74 1.89
C LEU A 225 16.21 1.85 1.25
N ALA A 226 15.18 2.44 0.62
CA ALA A 226 14.24 1.67 -0.20
C ALA A 226 14.92 1.31 -1.52
N LEU A 227 14.67 0.09 -2.01
CA LEU A 227 15.39 -0.48 -3.14
C LEU A 227 14.47 -0.76 -4.33
N ASN A 228 15.02 -0.52 -5.52
CA ASN A 228 14.50 -1.11 -6.75
C ASN A 228 14.90 -2.60 -6.82
N THR A 229 14.20 -3.36 -7.66
CA THR A 229 14.44 -4.78 -7.94
C THR A 229 15.85 -5.07 -8.46
N ASP A 230 16.45 -4.12 -9.17
CA ASP A 230 17.83 -4.21 -9.63
C ASP A 230 18.84 -3.97 -8.49
N GLY A 231 18.38 -3.46 -7.34
CA GLY A 231 19.10 -3.11 -6.13
C GLY A 231 19.58 -1.65 -6.07
N GLY A 232 19.20 -0.80 -7.04
CA GLY A 232 19.39 0.65 -6.98
C GLY A 232 18.58 1.28 -5.85
N VAL A 233 19.03 2.43 -5.34
CA VAL A 233 18.38 3.11 -4.21
C VAL A 233 17.26 4.02 -4.71
N ARG A 234 16.03 3.72 -4.32
CA ARG A 234 14.86 4.50 -4.74
C ARG A 234 14.58 5.69 -3.82
N SER A 235 14.77 5.49 -2.53
CA SER A 235 14.70 6.54 -1.52
C SER A 235 15.58 6.23 -0.32
N MET A 236 15.86 7.25 0.46
CA MET A 236 16.64 7.21 1.68
C MET A 236 15.90 8.01 2.75
N GLU A 237 15.91 7.46 3.96
CA GLU A 237 15.54 8.16 5.18
C GLU A 237 16.66 7.93 6.20
N TYR A 238 17.25 9.02 6.68
CA TYR A 238 18.35 9.03 7.62
C TYR A 238 17.93 9.85 8.83
N THR A 239 17.91 9.21 10.00
CA THR A 239 17.65 9.86 11.28
C THR A 239 18.86 9.69 12.18
N THR A 240 19.26 10.77 12.83
CA THR A 240 20.26 10.75 13.89
C THR A 240 19.69 11.40 15.15
N THR A 241 20.09 10.90 16.31
CA THR A 241 19.79 11.48 17.61
C THR A 241 21.11 11.64 18.37
N MET A 242 21.46 12.88 18.66
CA MET A 242 22.72 13.26 19.31
C MET A 242 22.62 13.09 20.83
N PRO A 243 23.76 13.07 21.54
CA PRO A 243 23.79 13.05 23.00
C PRO A 243 23.12 14.32 23.54
N GLY A 244 22.09 14.16 24.38
CA GLY A 244 21.26 15.28 24.85
C GLY A 244 19.90 15.39 24.15
N GLY A 245 19.61 14.51 23.18
CA GLY A 245 18.25 14.29 22.68
C GLY A 245 17.83 15.12 21.47
N ALA A 246 18.70 15.97 20.94
CA ALA A 246 18.46 16.63 19.67
C ALA A 246 18.49 15.59 18.53
N SER A 247 17.53 15.63 17.62
CA SER A 247 17.43 14.72 16.49
C SER A 247 17.34 15.46 15.16
N CYS A 248 17.80 14.80 14.11
CA CYS A 248 17.77 15.31 12.75
C CYS A 248 17.34 14.20 11.81
N THR A 249 16.36 14.47 10.94
CA THR A 249 15.87 13.53 9.94
C THR A 249 16.01 14.15 8.56
N VAL A 250 16.60 13.40 7.64
CA VAL A 250 16.78 13.78 6.24
C VAL A 250 16.24 12.68 5.35
N SER A 251 15.49 13.08 4.33
CA SER A 251 14.95 12.16 3.34
C SER A 251 15.30 12.61 1.93
N ALA A 252 15.44 11.63 1.04
CA ALA A 252 15.56 11.81 -0.41
C ALA A 252 14.78 10.70 -1.10
N GLY A 253 14.16 10.98 -2.24
CA GLY A 253 13.53 9.96 -3.06
C GLY A 253 13.46 10.37 -4.52
N LEU A 254 13.42 9.40 -5.43
CA LEU A 254 13.31 9.65 -6.87
C LEU A 254 12.03 10.41 -7.25
N ALA A 255 10.98 10.28 -6.43
CA ALA A 255 9.72 11.01 -6.56
C ALA A 255 9.66 12.30 -5.71
N GLY A 256 10.73 12.63 -4.97
CA GLY A 256 10.78 13.81 -4.09
C GLY A 256 11.21 15.07 -4.84
N ASP A 257 10.79 16.23 -4.33
CA ASP A 257 11.11 17.56 -4.86
C ASP A 257 12.31 18.23 -4.18
N THR A 258 12.75 17.71 -3.02
CA THR A 258 13.79 18.33 -2.19
C THR A 258 15.22 17.96 -2.56
N ALA A 259 15.42 16.79 -3.18
CA ALA A 259 16.74 16.27 -3.51
C ALA A 259 16.82 15.89 -4.98
N THR A 260 17.86 16.34 -5.67
CA THR A 260 18.24 15.82 -6.98
C THR A 260 18.94 14.48 -6.78
N ILE A 261 18.39 13.41 -7.38
CA ILE A 261 19.00 12.08 -7.35
C ILE A 261 19.55 11.73 -8.73
N SER A 262 20.78 11.25 -8.77
CA SER A 262 21.40 10.69 -9.97
C SER A 262 21.96 9.31 -9.68
N GLN A 263 21.80 8.39 -10.63
CA GLN A 263 22.13 6.98 -10.42
C GLN A 263 22.99 6.44 -11.54
N THR A 264 23.95 5.61 -11.15
CA THR A 264 24.65 4.67 -12.00
C THR A 264 24.36 3.25 -11.48
N LYS A 265 24.88 2.23 -12.17
CA LYS A 265 24.68 0.82 -11.79
C LYS A 265 24.98 0.52 -10.31
N ASN A 266 26.03 1.14 -9.75
CA ASN A 266 26.54 0.83 -8.42
C ASN A 266 26.56 2.04 -7.48
N THR A 267 26.15 3.22 -7.94
CA THR A 267 26.26 4.45 -7.17
C THR A 267 24.98 5.26 -7.30
N THR A 268 24.46 5.74 -6.17
CA THR A 268 23.38 6.72 -6.12
C THR A 268 23.91 7.97 -5.44
N ASP A 269 23.90 9.09 -6.14
CA ASP A 269 24.25 10.40 -5.61
C ASP A 269 22.97 11.20 -5.34
N MET A 270 22.84 11.74 -4.14
CA MET A 270 21.70 12.53 -3.69
C MET A 270 22.19 13.91 -3.28
N ARG A 271 21.57 14.96 -3.84
CA ARG A 271 22.05 16.32 -3.69
C ARG A 271 20.90 17.27 -3.35
N TRP A 272 21.08 18.05 -2.29
CA TRP A 272 20.16 19.10 -1.87
C TRP A 272 20.78 20.43 -2.22
N ASP A 273 20.26 21.04 -3.29
CA ASP A 273 20.78 22.29 -3.80
C ASP A 273 20.42 23.45 -2.88
N ASP A 274 21.42 24.27 -2.55
CA ASP A 274 21.15 25.59 -2.01
C ASP A 274 20.81 26.52 -3.18
N ASN A 275 19.63 27.15 -3.14
CA ASN A 275 19.14 28.08 -4.15
C ASN A 275 20.05 29.31 -4.33
N THR A 276 20.98 29.56 -3.41
CA THR A 276 21.88 30.71 -3.43
C THR A 276 23.31 30.38 -3.85
N ASP A 277 23.80 29.16 -3.60
CA ASP A 277 25.12 28.70 -4.05
C ASP A 277 25.14 27.17 -4.28
N PRO A 278 25.09 26.71 -5.54
CA PRO A 278 25.20 25.28 -5.87
C PRO A 278 26.51 24.66 -5.38
N SER A 279 27.57 25.43 -5.18
CA SER A 279 28.80 24.91 -4.62
C SER A 279 28.66 24.52 -3.15
N GLN A 280 27.62 24.95 -2.44
CA GLN A 280 27.30 24.62 -1.03
C GLN A 280 26.26 23.50 -0.88
N ALA A 281 25.83 22.88 -1.97
CA ALA A 281 24.83 21.82 -1.88
C ALA A 281 25.30 20.66 -1.00
N SER A 282 24.40 20.16 -0.16
CA SER A 282 24.67 18.92 0.55
C SER A 282 24.65 17.76 -0.43
N HIS A 283 25.54 16.82 -0.19
CA HIS A 283 25.78 15.73 -1.11
C HIS A 283 26.03 14.44 -0.32
N MET A 284 25.22 13.44 -0.63
CA MET A 284 25.40 12.07 -0.17
C MET A 284 25.62 11.15 -1.34
N ARG A 285 26.33 10.07 -1.05
CA ARG A 285 26.56 8.97 -1.96
C ARG A 285 26.22 7.67 -1.28
N VAL A 286 25.51 6.81 -2.01
CA VAL A 286 25.40 5.40 -1.66
C VAL A 286 26.11 4.58 -2.72
N THR A 287 27.09 3.80 -2.31
CA THR A 287 27.79 2.84 -3.15
C THR A 287 27.32 1.42 -2.83
N ARG A 288 27.09 0.60 -3.85
CA ARG A 288 26.63 -0.78 -3.73
C ARG A 288 27.66 -1.77 -4.27
N ALA A 289 27.85 -2.85 -3.52
CA ALA A 289 28.60 -4.03 -3.94
C ALA A 289 27.81 -5.30 -3.56
N GLY A 290 27.02 -5.83 -4.51
CA GLY A 290 26.13 -6.97 -4.24
C GLY A 290 25.04 -6.59 -3.24
N ASP A 291 25.07 -7.23 -2.07
CA ASP A 291 24.15 -6.99 -0.95
C ASP A 291 24.66 -5.98 0.08
N ASP A 292 25.89 -5.51 -0.09
CA ASP A 292 26.51 -4.52 0.79
C ASP A 292 26.33 -3.10 0.23
N TYR A 293 25.94 -2.19 1.12
CA TYR A 293 25.68 -0.78 0.83
C TYR A 293 26.55 0.09 1.73
N THR A 294 27.17 1.11 1.15
CA THR A 294 27.98 2.09 1.88
C THR A 294 27.38 3.47 1.65
N PHE A 295 26.87 4.05 2.73
CA PHE A 295 26.35 5.40 2.78
C PHE A 295 27.46 6.35 3.24
N GLU A 296 27.74 7.34 2.41
CA GLU A 296 28.80 8.33 2.56
C GLU A 296 28.20 9.72 2.37
N PRO A 297 28.02 10.49 3.44
CA PRO A 297 27.67 11.88 3.33
C PRO A 297 28.94 12.69 3.05
N LEU A 298 29.09 13.08 1.79
CA LEU A 298 30.26 13.80 1.30
C LEU A 298 30.26 15.26 1.74
N ARG A 299 29.07 15.86 1.93
CA ARG A 299 28.89 17.24 2.37
C ARG A 299 27.54 17.49 3.02
N TYR A 300 27.52 18.32 4.07
CA TYR A 300 26.37 18.57 4.93
C TYR A 300 26.20 20.06 5.26
N ASP A 301 26.01 20.89 4.25
CA ASP A 301 25.89 22.35 4.43
C ASP A 301 24.43 22.85 4.30
N HIS A 302 23.47 21.94 4.11
CA HIS A 302 22.07 22.27 3.89
C HIS A 302 21.31 22.34 5.23
N PRO A 303 20.37 23.28 5.42
CA PRO A 303 19.62 23.44 6.67
C PRO A 303 18.88 22.19 7.14
N GLN A 304 18.53 21.28 6.22
CA GLN A 304 17.91 19.99 6.56
C GLN A 304 18.81 19.08 7.40
N PHE A 305 20.12 19.32 7.42
CA PHE A 305 21.07 18.63 8.32
C PHE A 305 21.18 19.27 9.69
N CYS A 306 20.21 20.11 10.05
CA CYS A 306 20.08 20.75 11.35
C CYS A 306 21.29 21.61 11.77
N GLY A 307 22.20 21.93 10.83
CA GLY A 307 23.47 22.62 11.09
C GLY A 307 24.51 21.79 11.85
N GLN A 308 24.34 20.47 11.93
CA GLN A 308 25.08 19.58 12.84
C GLN A 308 26.02 18.61 12.12
N SER A 309 26.50 19.01 10.94
CA SER A 309 27.32 18.17 10.04
C SER A 309 28.54 17.52 10.67
N ALA A 310 29.15 18.18 11.64
CA ALA A 310 30.35 17.72 12.33
C ALA A 310 30.09 16.58 13.33
N GLU A 311 28.83 16.28 13.66
CA GLU A 311 28.43 15.25 14.64
C GLU A 311 27.79 14.02 13.96
N LEU A 312 27.55 14.08 12.64
CA LEU A 312 26.92 13.01 11.88
C LEU A 312 27.91 11.90 11.49
N ALA A 313 27.42 10.66 11.42
CA ALA A 313 28.20 9.53 10.92
C ALA A 313 28.78 9.83 9.53
N GLN A 314 30.08 9.59 9.36
CA GLN A 314 30.82 9.84 8.12
C GLN A 314 30.73 8.66 7.14
N VAL A 315 30.57 7.44 7.65
CA VAL A 315 30.36 6.26 6.82
C VAL A 315 29.45 5.31 7.55
N ILE A 316 28.39 4.85 6.88
CA ILE A 316 27.51 3.79 7.40
C ILE A 316 27.53 2.64 6.40
N LYS A 317 27.95 1.47 6.87
CA LYS A 317 27.91 0.24 6.07
C LYS A 317 26.72 -0.61 6.51
N LEU A 318 25.93 -1.03 5.52
CA LEU A 318 24.72 -1.81 5.71
C LEU A 318 24.81 -3.04 4.83
N ARG A 319 24.12 -4.10 5.25
CA ARG A 319 23.97 -5.33 4.48
C ARG A 319 22.51 -5.69 4.39
N ARG A 320 22.05 -6.04 3.19
CA ARG A 320 20.68 -6.53 2.98
C ARG A 320 20.38 -7.70 3.92
N GLY A 321 19.22 -7.65 4.59
CA GLY A 321 18.80 -8.66 5.57
C GLY A 321 19.42 -8.53 6.98
N SER A 322 20.31 -7.57 7.21
CA SER A 322 20.81 -7.24 8.56
C SER A 322 19.97 -6.13 9.18
N ALA A 323 19.60 -6.27 10.45
CA ALA A 323 18.93 -5.21 11.21
C ALA A 323 19.92 -4.20 11.84
N THR A 324 21.18 -4.61 12.02
CA THR A 324 22.24 -3.76 12.59
C THR A 324 23.20 -3.30 11.50
N CYS A 325 23.80 -2.12 11.69
CA CYS A 325 24.80 -1.62 10.77
C CYS A 325 26.04 -2.52 10.83
N THR A 326 26.67 -2.80 9.69
CA THR A 326 27.92 -3.56 9.65
C THR A 326 29.06 -2.76 10.25
N SER A 327 29.06 -1.44 10.03
CA SER A 327 29.93 -0.50 10.73
C SER A 327 29.36 0.91 10.62
N VAL A 328 29.62 1.73 11.63
CA VAL A 328 29.38 3.18 11.62
C VAL A 328 30.69 3.87 11.99
N GLU A 329 31.17 4.75 11.13
CA GLU A 329 32.33 5.59 11.36
C GLU A 329 31.86 6.98 11.76
N TRP A 330 32.16 7.40 12.99
CA TRP A 330 31.82 8.71 13.52
C TRP A 330 32.97 9.71 13.29
N PRO A 331 32.68 11.02 13.25
CA PRO A 331 33.69 12.07 13.28
C PRO A 331 34.62 11.89 14.49
N LYS A 332 35.89 12.26 14.31
CA LYS A 332 36.92 12.19 15.35
C LYS A 332 36.87 13.39 16.29
#